data_AF-X0S215-F1
#
_entry.id   AF-X0S215-F1
#
_cell.length_a   1.000
_cell.length_b   1.000
_cell.length_c   1.000
_cell.angle_alpha   90.00
_cell.angle_beta   90.00
_cell.angle_gamma   90.00
#
_symmetry.space_group_name_H-M   'P 1'
#
loop_
_entity.id
_entity.type
_entity.pdbx_description
1 polymer ?
#
loop_
_entity_poly.entity_id
_entity_poly.type
_entity_poly.pdbx_seq_one_letter_code
_entity_poly.pdbx_strand_id
1 'polypeptide(L)' 'NERLHFLQPLGAVTGKITASHGVSSGTFGVDPVMYVSVTKAAMEMVGLAAGPTRLPMLNLNNEEKAELRSVLKSMKILK' A
#
# COMPACT_ATOMS: atom_id res chain seq x y z
N ASN A 1 -2.27 -6.48 -22.17
CA ASN A 1 -3.36 -6.42 -21.17
C ASN A 1 -3.23 -7.42 -20.02
N GLU A 2 -2.50 -8.53 -20.14
CA GLU A 2 -2.37 -9.54 -19.07
C GLU A 2 -1.59 -9.05 -17.82
N ARG A 3 -0.57 -8.19 -17.99
CA ARG A 3 0.22 -7.63 -16.89
C ARG A 3 -0.57 -6.72 -15.94
N LEU A 4 -1.67 -6.13 -16.40
CA LEU A 4 -2.54 -5.30 -15.56
C LEU A 4 -3.38 -6.16 -14.60
N HIS A 5 -3.77 -7.38 -15.00
CA HIS A 5 -4.50 -8.30 -14.13
C HIS A 5 -3.65 -8.82 -12.97
N PHE A 6 -2.33 -8.93 -13.16
CA PHE A 6 -1.41 -9.26 -12.08
C PHE A 6 -1.38 -8.20 -10.96
N LEU A 7 -1.55 -6.91 -11.32
CA LEU A 7 -1.50 -5.80 -10.37
C LEU A 7 -2.86 -5.44 -9.75
N GLN A 8 -3.96 -6.01 -10.26
CA GLN A 8 -5.31 -5.73 -9.78
C GLN A 8 -5.48 -5.89 -8.26
N PRO A 9 -4.97 -6.97 -7.62
CA PRO A 9 -5.08 -7.15 -6.18
C PRO A 9 -4.39 -6.03 -5.37
N LEU A 10 -3.21 -5.58 -5.84
CA LEU A 10 -2.47 -4.49 -5.23
C LEU A 10 -3.20 -3.15 -5.40
N GLY A 11 -3.76 -2.91 -6.58
CA GLY A 11 -4.58 -1.72 -6.85
C GLY A 11 -5.81 -1.63 -5.96
N ALA A 12 -6.48 -2.76 -5.72
CA ALA A 12 -7.66 -2.82 -4.83
C ALA A 12 -7.31 -2.46 -3.38
N VAL A 13 -6.22 -3.01 -2.82
CA VAL A 13 -5.76 -2.70 -1.46
C VAL A 13 -5.30 -1.24 -1.35
N THR A 14 -4.56 -0.75 -2.33
CA THR A 14 -4.12 0.65 -2.36
C THR A 14 -5.31 1.60 -2.40
N GLY A 15 -6.34 1.29 -3.19
CA GLY A 15 -7.58 2.07 -3.25
C GLY A 15 -8.31 2.13 -1.92
N LYS A 16 -8.44 0.99 -1.21
CA LYS A 16 -9.04 0.95 0.14
C LYS A 16 -8.27 1.78 1.15
N ILE A 17 -6.94 1.61 1.22
CA ILE A 17 -6.08 2.35 2.15
C ILE A 17 -6.15 3.85 1.85
N THR A 18 -6.15 4.23 0.57
CA THR A 18 -6.28 5.63 0.17
C THR A 18 -7.65 6.20 0.56
N ALA A 19 -8.73 5.43 0.44
CA ALA A 19 -10.06 5.85 0.89
C ALA A 19 -10.13 6.04 2.41
N SER A 20 -9.48 5.17 3.19
CA SER A 20 -9.43 5.26 4.66
C SER A 20 -8.60 6.45 5.16
N HIS A 21 -7.48 6.76 4.50
CA HIS A 21 -6.54 7.80 4.94
C HIS A 21 -6.66 9.14 4.19
N GLY A 22 -7.36 9.19 3.07
CA GLY A 22 -7.49 10.39 2.22
C GLY A 22 -8.13 11.57 2.95
N VAL A 23 -9.08 11.29 3.85
CA VAL A 23 -9.72 12.32 4.70
C VAL A 23 -8.75 12.87 5.76
N SER A 24 -7.89 12.02 6.32
CA SER A 24 -6.97 12.40 7.40
C SER A 24 -5.67 13.06 6.93
N SER A 25 -5.28 12.85 5.68
CA SER A 25 -4.05 13.42 5.08
C SER A 25 -4.28 14.77 4.40
N GLY A 26 -5.54 15.24 4.34
CA GLY A 26 -5.91 16.52 3.73
C GLY A 26 -5.77 16.55 2.20
N THR A 27 -5.58 15.38 1.57
CA THR A 27 -5.41 15.24 0.12
C THR A 27 -6.71 14.76 -0.51
N PHE A 28 -7.35 15.64 -1.28
CA PHE A 28 -8.59 15.35 -1.99
C PHE A 28 -8.28 14.85 -3.42
N GLY A 29 -8.48 13.56 -3.68
CA GLY A 29 -8.28 12.97 -5.00
C GLY A 29 -7.82 11.51 -4.92
N VAL A 30 -7.86 10.80 -6.06
CA VAL A 30 -7.28 9.45 -6.21
C VAL A 30 -5.74 9.60 -6.24
N ASP A 31 -5.17 10.09 -5.15
CA ASP A 31 -3.83 10.68 -5.13
C ASP A 31 -2.75 9.62 -4.81
N PRO A 32 -1.57 9.61 -5.48
CA PRO A 32 -0.45 8.69 -5.24
C PRO A 32 0.18 8.76 -3.83
N VAL A 33 -0.40 9.54 -2.92
CA VAL A 33 0.16 9.88 -1.61
C VAL A 33 0.28 8.62 -0.74
N MET A 34 -0.78 7.80 -0.69
CA MET A 34 -0.74 6.53 0.06
C MET A 34 -0.05 5.40 -0.72
N TYR A 35 0.10 5.53 -2.04
CA TYR A 35 0.87 4.55 -2.83
C TYR A 35 2.32 4.45 -2.33
N VAL A 36 2.92 5.57 -1.94
CA VAL A 36 4.27 5.59 -1.34
C VAL A 36 4.28 4.88 0.01
N SER A 37 3.30 5.12 0.88
CA SER A 37 3.19 4.41 2.17
C SER A 37 3.02 2.90 2.00
N VAL A 38 2.16 2.47 1.07
CA VAL A 38 1.93 1.06 0.74
C VAL A 38 3.21 0.44 0.18
N THR A 39 3.89 1.13 -0.73
CA THR A 39 5.15 0.66 -1.33
C THR A 39 6.24 0.52 -0.28
N LYS A 40 6.39 1.50 0.61
CA LYS A 40 7.36 1.44 1.71
C LYS A 40 7.06 0.29 2.67
N ALA A 41 5.79 0.08 3.03
CA ALA A 41 5.39 -1.05 3.85
C ALA A 41 5.68 -2.40 3.16
N ALA A 42 5.40 -2.51 1.86
CA ALA A 42 5.72 -3.71 1.08
C ALA A 42 7.23 -3.97 1.01
N MET A 43 8.04 -2.92 0.81
CA MET A 43 9.50 -2.98 0.84
C MET A 43 10.02 -3.53 2.17
N GLU A 44 9.53 -3.01 3.30
CA GLU A 44 9.91 -3.51 4.63
C GLU A 44 9.53 -5.00 4.80
N MET A 45 8.35 -5.41 4.31
CA MET A 45 7.90 -6.81 4.40
C MET A 45 8.79 -7.76 3.60
N VAL A 46 9.38 -7.31 2.48
CA VAL A 46 10.33 -8.11 1.70
C VAL A 46 11.78 -7.96 2.15
N GLY A 47 12.04 -7.23 3.26
CA GLY A 47 13.37 -7.04 3.84
C GLY A 47 14.17 -5.88 3.24
N LEU A 48 13.54 -4.98 2.47
CA LEU A 48 14.16 -3.78 1.94
C LEU A 48 13.94 -2.59 2.89
N ALA A 49 15.00 -1.85 3.20
CA ALA A 49 14.93 -0.68 4.06
C ALA A 49 14.23 0.48 3.34
N ALA A 50 13.01 0.80 3.74
CA ALA A 50 12.19 1.86 3.12
C ALA A 50 12.15 3.16 3.96
N GLY A 51 12.39 3.05 5.25
CA GLY A 51 12.34 4.15 6.21
C GLY A 51 10.91 4.69 6.43
N PRO A 52 10.70 5.56 7.43
CA PRO A 52 9.37 6.05 7.78
C PRO A 52 8.77 6.91 6.64
N THR A 53 7.44 6.93 6.58
CA THR A 53 6.71 7.91 5.77
C THR A 53 6.78 9.30 6.42
N ARG A 54 6.67 10.36 5.62
CA ARG A 54 6.66 11.75 6.09
C ARG A 54 5.27 12.33 5.95
N LEU A 55 4.84 13.15 6.89
CA LEU A 55 3.56 13.84 6.81
C LEU A 55 3.44 14.64 5.48
N PRO A 56 2.26 14.67 4.84
CA PRO A 56 0.97 14.17 5.34
C PRO A 56 0.72 12.66 5.14
N MET A 57 1.69 11.92 4.58
CA MET A 57 1.56 10.47 4.41
C MET A 57 1.60 9.77 5.77
N LEU A 58 0.63 8.90 5.99
CA LEU A 58 0.52 8.10 7.20
C LEU A 58 1.10 6.71 6.97
N ASN A 59 1.63 6.12 8.04
CA ASN A 59 2.01 4.71 8.04
C ASN A 59 0.75 3.84 8.05
N LEU A 60 0.83 2.68 7.42
CA LEU A 60 -0.24 1.68 7.48
C LEU A 60 -0.41 1.18 8.92
N ASN A 61 -1.66 0.98 9.33
CA ASN A 61 -1.99 0.33 10.59
C ASN A 61 -1.78 -1.20 10.50
N ASN A 62 -1.98 -1.91 11.62
CA ASN A 62 -1.72 -3.37 11.67
C ASN A 62 -2.67 -4.18 10.76
N GLU A 63 -3.91 -3.75 10.60
CA GLU A 63 -4.91 -4.42 9.76
C GLU A 63 -4.57 -4.25 8.28
N GLU A 64 -4.22 -3.04 7.87
CA GLU A 64 -3.79 -2.70 6.51
C GLU A 64 -2.50 -3.43 6.13
N LYS A 65 -1.55 -3.53 7.08
CA LYS A 65 -0.34 -4.34 6.90
C LYS A 65 -0.67 -5.82 6.73
N ALA A 66 -1.65 -6.36 7.46
CA ALA A 66 -2.06 -7.75 7.32
C ALA A 66 -2.71 -8.02 5.95
N GLU A 67 -3.58 -7.12 5.48
CA GLU A 67 -4.20 -7.20 4.15
C GLU A 67 -3.14 -7.12 3.04
N LEU A 68 -2.22 -6.15 3.12
CA LEU A 68 -1.11 -6.01 2.19
C LEU A 68 -0.22 -7.28 2.16
N ARG A 69 0.08 -7.85 3.32
CA ARG A 69 0.87 -9.09 3.42
C ARG A 69 0.18 -10.28 2.74
N SER A 70 -1.14 -10.40 2.90
CA SER A 70 -1.94 -11.43 2.23
C SER A 70 -1.88 -11.29 0.71
N VAL A 71 -1.99 -10.07 0.20
CA VAL A 71 -1.86 -9.79 -1.23
C VAL A 71 -0.45 -10.07 -1.76
N LEU A 72 0.60 -9.67 -1.04
CA LEU A 72 1.98 -9.96 -1.44
C LEU A 72 2.28 -11.46 -1.49
N LYS A 73 1.65 -12.26 -0.62
CA LYS A 73 1.71 -13.73 -0.67
C LYS A 73 0.95 -14.30 -1.87
N SER A 74 -0.25 -13.82 -2.16
CA SER A 74 -1.03 -14.30 -3.33
C SER A 74 -0.34 -13.97 -4.64
N MET A 75 0.39 -12.85 -4.69
CA MET A 75 1.25 -12.44 -5.81
C MET A 75 2.59 -13.19 -5.86
N LYS A 76 2.88 -14.09 -4.91
CA LYS A 76 4.14 -14.84 -4.78
C LYS A 76 5.40 -13.95 -4.63
N ILE A 77 5.23 -12.72 -4.16
CA ILE A 77 6.32 -11.80 -3.83
C ILE A 77 6.87 -12.14 -2.43
N LEU A 78 5.96 -12.43 -1.50
CA LEU A 78 6.28 -12.90 -0.16
C LEU A 78 6.07 -14.42 -0.07
N LYS A 79 6.94 -15.12 0.66
CA LYS A 79 6.75 -16.55 1.00
C LYS A 79 5.72 -16.73 2.11
#